data_AF-A0A137Q3T0-F1
#
_entry.id   AF-A0A137Q3T0-F1
#
_cell.length_a   1.000
_cell.length_b   1.000
_cell.length_c   1.000
_cell.angle_alpha   90.00
_cell.angle_beta   90.00
_cell.angle_gamma   90.00
#
_symmetry.space_group_name_H-M   'P 1'
#
loop_
_entity.id
_entity.type
_entity.pdbx_description
1 polymer ?
#
loop_
_entity_poly.entity_id
_entity_poly.type
_entity_poly.pdbx_seq_one_letter_code
_entity_poly.pdbx_strand_id
1 'polypeptide(L)'
;MGVPIAGYDDFAQEVRTLVSTYPPPFIYIYDPISLRTTSAVLASSISAARDDTADGGPEICHVHLDAVTCFSQRLLFDSTLNALLDLAPGFEAAERSSDSWDSFLHGLRHLHTYMRQQSKRDVRFVISIEQANRLKEKLPDSIVPLSRLNELSQIDITVMLLSQTQWQDIKPPLGASPEPYYIDVKPLTKSGDMVYFEVMGQPFLILGSLKRTTDLFDKRSNKYSDRPRFPMLIEMTILQDPKVYPDPEHFIPERFLKDGQLDPDVQDPTVAFFGFGRRICPGRYISDTSLFMTVASVLTVFDVVPEVREDGKPVVVKPEFGGDVFSRLLPFKARIKPRSKEAVELILNSEVLG
;
A
#
# COMPACT_ATOMS: atom_id res chain seq x y z
N MET A 1 -16.35 19.00 -4.23
CA MET A 1 -15.71 18.47 -2.99
C MET A 1 -14.63 17.47 -3.38
N GLY A 2 -13.38 17.92 -3.47
CA GLY A 2 -12.24 17.01 -3.65
C GLY A 2 -12.00 16.24 -2.35
N VAL A 3 -11.83 14.92 -2.44
CA VAL A 3 -11.48 14.10 -1.28
C VAL A 3 -10.05 14.49 -0.85
N PRO A 4 -9.80 14.82 0.43
CA PRO A 4 -8.45 15.11 0.89
C PRO A 4 -7.56 13.88 0.68
N ILE A 5 -6.49 14.05 -0.10
CA ILE A 5 -5.51 13.00 -0.36
C ILE A 5 -4.56 12.97 0.83
N ALA A 6 -4.64 11.89 1.62
CA ALA A 6 -3.89 11.76 2.87
C ALA A 6 -2.39 12.03 2.67
N GLY A 7 -1.84 12.95 3.47
CA GLY A 7 -0.43 13.33 3.45
C GLY A 7 -0.11 14.55 2.57
N TYR A 8 -1.10 15.15 1.91
CA TYR A 8 -0.97 16.44 1.23
C TYR A 8 -1.71 17.58 1.95
N ASP A 9 -2.21 17.34 3.16
CA ASP A 9 -3.05 18.30 3.89
C ASP A 9 -2.29 19.61 4.18
N ASP A 10 -1.03 19.52 4.61
CA ASP A 10 -0.18 20.69 4.86
C ASP A 10 0.06 21.49 3.57
N PHE A 11 0.37 20.80 2.46
CA PHE A 11 0.58 21.43 1.15
C PHE A 11 -0.69 22.10 0.62
N ALA A 12 -1.83 21.40 0.69
CA ALA A 12 -3.12 21.91 0.25
C ALA A 12 -3.52 23.16 1.06
N GLN A 13 -3.31 23.13 2.37
CA GLN A 13 -3.59 24.26 3.26
C GLN A 13 -2.66 25.44 3.01
N GLU A 14 -1.36 25.20 2.77
CA GLU A 14 -0.39 26.23 2.43
C GLU A 14 -0.77 26.92 1.11
N VAL A 15 -1.03 26.14 0.04
CA VAL A 15 -1.44 26.67 -1.27
C VAL A 15 -2.74 27.48 -1.17
N ARG A 16 -3.74 26.95 -0.46
CA ARG A 16 -5.03 27.64 -0.25
C ARG A 16 -4.81 28.98 0.45
N THR A 17 -4.00 28.99 1.50
CA THR A 17 -3.71 30.22 2.27
C THR A 17 -2.97 31.26 1.42
N LEU A 18 -1.96 30.84 0.65
CA LEU A 18 -1.18 31.72 -0.23
C LEU A 18 -2.07 32.37 -1.29
N VAL A 19 -2.88 31.57 -1.99
CA VAL A 19 -3.71 32.07 -3.10
C VAL A 19 -4.85 32.97 -2.61
N SER A 20 -5.45 32.68 -1.45
CA SER A 20 -6.54 33.48 -0.89
C SER A 20 -6.10 34.80 -0.25
N THR A 21 -4.83 34.93 0.15
CA THR A 21 -4.31 36.15 0.80
C THR A 21 -3.51 37.01 -0.19
N TYR A 22 -2.18 36.87 -0.18
CA TYR A 22 -1.27 37.58 -1.05
C TYR A 22 -0.19 36.61 -1.56
N PRO A 23 -0.43 35.92 -2.69
CA PRO A 23 0.51 34.95 -3.19
C PRO A 23 1.77 35.64 -3.71
N PRO A 24 2.95 35.08 -3.45
CA PRO A 24 4.18 35.51 -4.10
C PRO A 24 4.03 35.46 -5.63
N PRO A 25 4.60 36.42 -6.38
CA PRO A 25 4.44 36.48 -7.83
C PRO A 25 5.03 35.25 -8.55
N PHE A 26 6.00 34.60 -7.92
CA PHE A 26 6.68 33.42 -8.44
C PHE A 26 6.85 32.37 -7.34
N ILE A 27 6.29 31.19 -7.58
CA ILE A 27 6.31 30.05 -6.66
C ILE A 27 6.93 28.86 -7.41
N TYR A 28 7.83 28.15 -6.74
CA TYR A 28 8.43 26.93 -7.26
C TYR A 28 8.09 25.77 -6.34
N ILE A 29 7.48 24.73 -6.90
CA ILE A 29 7.03 23.55 -6.17
C ILE A 29 7.89 22.37 -6.62
N TYR A 30 8.68 21.86 -5.68
CA TYR A 30 9.53 20.70 -5.89
C TYR A 30 8.83 19.45 -5.34
N ASP A 31 8.60 18.48 -6.23
CA ASP A 31 8.14 17.15 -5.84
C ASP A 31 8.90 16.08 -6.65
N PRO A 32 9.88 15.40 -6.05
CA PRO A 32 10.69 14.41 -6.76
C PRO A 32 9.96 13.09 -7.08
N ILE A 33 8.80 12.82 -6.47
CA ILE A 33 8.22 11.46 -6.46
C ILE A 33 6.84 11.44 -7.13
N SER A 34 5.95 12.36 -6.79
CA SER A 34 4.51 12.24 -7.06
C SER A 34 3.91 13.46 -7.76
N LEU A 35 4.66 14.07 -8.69
CA LEU A 35 4.31 15.35 -9.32
C LEU A 35 2.87 15.43 -9.85
N ARG A 36 2.36 14.36 -10.48
CA ARG A 36 0.97 14.33 -10.99
C ARG A 36 -0.07 14.42 -9.87
N THR A 37 0.18 13.77 -8.74
CA THR A 37 -0.71 13.84 -7.57
C THR A 37 -0.66 15.23 -6.97
N THR A 38 0.53 15.81 -6.82
CA THR A 38 0.72 17.20 -6.37
C THR A 38 0.01 18.19 -7.28
N SER A 39 0.10 18.01 -8.60
CA SER A 39 -0.59 18.81 -9.61
C SER A 39 -2.12 18.75 -9.45
N ALA A 40 -2.68 17.55 -9.26
CA ALA A 40 -4.10 17.36 -9.01
C ALA A 40 -4.55 18.00 -7.67
N VAL A 41 -3.76 17.83 -6.60
CA VAL A 41 -4.04 18.45 -5.30
C VAL A 41 -3.99 19.97 -5.41
N LEU A 42 -3.00 20.53 -6.09
CA LEU A 42 -2.87 21.96 -6.33
C LEU A 42 -4.12 22.52 -7.02
N ALA A 43 -4.53 21.93 -8.15
CA ALA A 43 -5.71 22.35 -8.88
C ALA A 43 -6.98 22.27 -8.01
N SER A 44 -7.13 21.20 -7.23
CA SER A 44 -8.26 21.05 -6.30
C SER A 44 -8.26 22.09 -5.17
N SER A 45 -7.07 22.45 -4.67
CA SER A 45 -6.90 23.41 -3.57
C SER A 45 -7.18 24.83 -4.03
N ILE A 46 -6.76 25.19 -5.25
CA ILE A 46 -7.05 26.50 -5.85
C ILE A 46 -8.54 26.63 -6.18
N SER A 47 -9.16 25.56 -6.69
CA SER A 47 -10.61 25.53 -6.92
C SER A 47 -11.38 25.72 -5.61
N ALA A 48 -10.96 25.06 -4.52
CA ALA A 48 -11.55 25.26 -3.20
C ALA A 48 -11.32 26.69 -2.64
N ALA A 49 -10.17 27.30 -2.93
CA ALA A 49 -9.89 28.68 -2.56
C ALA A 49 -10.80 29.68 -3.30
N ARG A 50 -11.14 29.39 -4.56
CA ARG A 50 -12.09 30.21 -5.35
C ARG A 50 -13.46 30.26 -4.68
N ASP A 51 -13.96 29.12 -4.20
CA ASP A 51 -15.25 29.05 -3.50
C ASP A 51 -15.25 29.84 -2.18
N ASP A 52 -14.15 29.86 -1.43
CA ASP A 52 -14.05 30.62 -0.17
C ASP A 52 -14.05 32.14 -0.39
N THR A 53 -13.43 32.60 -1.50
CA THR A 53 -13.34 34.03 -1.83
C THR A 53 -14.65 34.62 -2.32
N ALA A 54 -15.73 33.84 -2.40
CA ALA A 54 -17.06 34.30 -2.80
C ALA A 54 -17.58 35.46 -1.92
N ASP A 55 -17.12 35.55 -0.66
CA ASP A 55 -17.56 36.52 0.35
C ASP A 55 -16.64 37.77 0.48
N GLY A 56 -16.23 38.34 -0.66
CA GLY A 56 -15.57 39.66 -0.73
C GLY A 56 -14.08 39.66 -1.14
N GLY A 57 -13.50 38.52 -1.48
CA GLY A 57 -12.13 38.40 -1.99
C GLY A 57 -11.99 38.64 -3.50
N PRO A 58 -10.74 38.67 -4.03
CA PRO A 58 -10.50 38.73 -5.47
C PRO A 58 -11.01 37.45 -6.16
N GLU A 59 -11.50 37.57 -7.39
CA GLU A 59 -11.85 36.40 -8.20
C GLU A 59 -10.58 35.70 -8.69
N ILE A 60 -10.42 34.43 -8.32
CA ILE A 60 -9.26 33.61 -8.71
C ILE A 60 -9.55 32.89 -10.03
N CYS A 61 -8.77 33.20 -11.07
CA CYS A 61 -8.77 32.50 -12.35
C CYS A 61 -7.52 31.62 -12.45
N HIS A 62 -7.73 30.31 -12.37
CA HIS A 62 -6.65 29.32 -12.39
C HIS A 62 -6.54 28.64 -13.74
N VAL A 63 -5.32 28.59 -14.28
CA VAL A 63 -4.98 27.86 -15.50
C VAL A 63 -3.87 26.86 -15.19
N HIS A 64 -4.04 25.65 -15.70
CA HIS A 64 -3.08 24.57 -15.56
C HIS A 64 -2.54 24.15 -16.93
N LEU A 65 -1.21 24.08 -17.05
CA LEU A 65 -0.49 23.76 -18.28
C LEU A 65 0.52 22.64 -18.03
N ASP A 66 0.79 21.84 -19.05
CA ASP A 66 1.86 20.84 -19.04
C ASP A 66 3.01 21.34 -19.94
N ALA A 67 4.21 21.52 -19.39
CA ALA A 67 5.38 21.93 -20.16
C ALA A 67 5.76 20.91 -21.25
N VAL A 68 5.33 19.65 -21.14
CA VAL A 68 5.57 18.62 -22.17
C VAL A 68 4.86 18.98 -23.48
N THR A 69 3.64 19.50 -23.40
CA THR A 69 2.82 19.89 -24.58
C THR A 69 3.27 21.25 -25.15
N CYS A 70 3.92 22.07 -24.34
CA CYS A 70 4.42 23.40 -24.72
C CYS A 70 5.85 23.32 -25.30
N PHE A 71 6.01 22.86 -26.54
CA PHE A 71 7.33 22.72 -27.18
C PHE A 71 7.81 23.96 -27.95
N SER A 72 7.00 25.02 -28.03
CA SER A 72 7.37 26.32 -28.59
C SER A 72 6.80 27.46 -27.72
N GLN A 73 7.40 28.64 -27.78
CA GLN A 73 6.89 29.83 -27.06
C GLN A 73 5.45 30.15 -27.47
N ARG A 74 5.16 30.10 -28.78
CA ARG A 74 3.82 30.30 -29.31
C ARG A 74 2.81 29.33 -28.69
N LEU A 75 3.12 28.03 -28.61
CA LEU A 75 2.20 27.07 -28.01
C LEU A 75 1.98 27.30 -26.52
N LEU A 76 3.03 27.70 -25.79
CA LEU A 76 2.89 28.08 -24.39
C LEU A 76 1.93 29.27 -24.24
N PHE A 77 2.12 30.32 -25.05
CA PHE A 77 1.30 31.52 -25.00
C PHE A 77 -0.15 31.24 -25.42
N ASP A 78 -0.34 30.59 -26.58
CA ASP A 78 -1.66 30.25 -27.11
C ASP A 78 -2.42 29.32 -26.13
N SER A 79 -1.74 28.32 -25.54
CA SER A 79 -2.37 27.42 -24.57
C SER A 79 -2.78 28.14 -23.28
N THR A 80 -1.95 29.09 -22.83
CA THR A 80 -2.27 29.93 -21.66
C THR A 80 -3.46 30.82 -21.93
N LEU A 81 -3.44 31.56 -23.05
CA LEU A 81 -4.51 32.48 -23.42
C LEU A 81 -5.82 31.74 -23.69
N ASN A 82 -5.79 30.62 -24.43
CA ASN A 82 -6.99 29.83 -24.70
C ASN A 82 -7.62 29.30 -23.41
N ALA A 83 -6.81 28.79 -22.47
CA ALA A 83 -7.33 28.33 -21.18
C ALA A 83 -7.92 29.48 -20.33
N LEU A 84 -7.38 30.70 -20.43
CA LEU A 84 -7.99 31.88 -19.79
C LEU A 84 -9.26 32.34 -20.51
N LEU A 85 -9.32 32.23 -21.83
CA LEU A 85 -10.50 32.58 -22.64
C LEU A 85 -11.69 31.67 -22.35
N ASP A 86 -11.45 30.38 -22.10
CA ASP A 86 -12.49 29.44 -21.67
C ASP A 86 -13.16 29.88 -20.35
N LEU A 87 -12.47 30.69 -19.54
CA LEU A 87 -12.99 31.28 -18.31
C LEU A 87 -13.69 32.65 -18.53
N ALA A 88 -13.54 33.27 -19.71
CA ALA A 88 -14.08 34.59 -20.07
C ALA A 88 -15.05 34.52 -21.27
N PRO A 89 -16.28 33.99 -21.08
CA PRO A 89 -17.25 33.89 -22.16
C PRO A 89 -17.61 35.29 -22.71
N GLY A 90 -17.58 35.43 -24.04
CA GLY A 90 -17.93 36.67 -24.75
C GLY A 90 -16.75 37.59 -25.09
N PHE A 91 -15.53 37.25 -24.67
CA PHE A 91 -14.34 37.98 -25.09
C PHE A 91 -13.85 37.49 -26.45
N GLU A 92 -14.02 38.30 -27.49
CA GLU A 92 -13.39 38.06 -28.79
C GLU A 92 -12.00 38.71 -28.81
N ALA A 93 -10.96 37.88 -28.65
CA ALA A 93 -9.59 38.32 -28.79
C ALA A 93 -9.32 38.71 -30.27
N ALA A 94 -9.04 40.00 -30.52
CA ALA A 94 -8.77 40.55 -31.85
C ALA A 94 -7.46 40.02 -32.49
N GLU A 95 -6.56 39.43 -31.69
CA GLU A 95 -5.30 38.83 -32.16
C GLU A 95 -5.17 37.43 -31.55
N ARG A 96 -5.39 36.39 -32.37
CA ARG A 96 -5.40 34.98 -31.94
C ARG A 96 -4.01 34.34 -31.87
N SER A 97 -2.95 35.06 -32.20
CA SER A 97 -1.60 34.50 -32.29
C SER A 97 -0.63 35.35 -31.48
N SER A 98 -0.29 34.86 -30.29
CA SER A 98 0.80 35.43 -29.52
C SER A 98 2.12 34.89 -30.08
N ASP A 99 2.68 35.55 -31.08
CA ASP A 99 3.98 35.19 -31.66
C ASP A 99 5.16 35.78 -30.87
N SER A 100 4.90 36.71 -29.94
CA SER A 100 5.92 37.39 -29.13
C SER A 100 5.46 37.59 -27.68
N TRP A 101 6.43 37.83 -26.78
CA TRP A 101 6.16 38.19 -25.39
C TRP A 101 5.30 39.46 -25.26
N ASP A 102 5.53 40.47 -26.11
CA ASP A 102 4.74 41.71 -26.08
C ASP A 102 3.27 41.48 -26.41
N SER A 103 3.00 40.68 -27.47
CA SER A 103 1.64 40.31 -27.85
C SER A 103 0.97 39.47 -26.75
N PHE A 104 1.70 38.53 -26.15
CA PHE A 104 1.21 37.73 -25.02
C PHE A 104 0.87 38.61 -23.79
N LEU A 105 1.77 39.51 -23.39
CA LEU A 105 1.55 40.43 -22.27
C LEU A 105 0.38 41.38 -22.53
N HIS A 106 0.23 41.87 -23.77
CA HIS A 106 -0.90 42.68 -24.17
C HIS A 106 -2.22 41.89 -24.06
N GLY A 107 -2.23 40.64 -24.53
CA GLY A 107 -3.37 39.72 -24.39
C GLY A 107 -3.78 39.51 -22.93
N LEU A 108 -2.81 39.23 -22.04
CA LEU A 108 -3.05 39.06 -20.60
C LEU A 108 -3.66 40.32 -19.96
N ARG A 109 -3.13 41.51 -20.26
CA ARG A 109 -3.65 42.78 -19.73
C ARG A 109 -5.08 43.06 -20.20
N HIS A 110 -5.35 42.81 -21.47
CA HIS A 110 -6.69 43.03 -22.04
C HIS A 110 -7.72 42.08 -21.42
N LEU A 111 -7.36 40.80 -21.26
CA LEU A 111 -8.22 39.80 -20.63
C LEU A 111 -8.44 40.09 -19.14
N HIS A 112 -7.40 40.48 -18.41
CA HIS A 112 -7.50 40.92 -17.01
C HIS A 112 -8.43 42.12 -16.85
N THR A 113 -8.29 43.13 -17.71
CA THR A 113 -9.15 44.32 -17.70
C THR A 113 -10.61 43.97 -17.99
N TYR A 114 -10.86 43.10 -18.95
CA TYR A 114 -12.20 42.63 -19.29
C TYR A 114 -12.85 41.85 -18.12
N MET A 115 -12.15 40.87 -17.56
CA MET A 115 -12.66 40.08 -16.42
C MET A 115 -12.93 40.98 -15.21
N ARG A 116 -12.06 41.95 -14.93
CA ARG A 116 -12.26 42.92 -13.85
C ARG A 116 -13.51 43.77 -14.06
N GLN A 117 -13.80 44.18 -15.29
CA GLN A 117 -15.02 44.91 -15.62
C GLN A 117 -16.28 44.06 -15.47
N GLN A 118 -16.22 42.79 -15.89
CA GLN A 118 -17.35 41.86 -15.81
C GLN A 118 -17.71 41.50 -14.37
N SER A 119 -16.70 41.17 -13.55
CA SER A 119 -16.90 40.68 -12.18
C SER A 119 -17.06 41.78 -11.15
N LYS A 120 -16.70 43.04 -11.47
CA LYS A 120 -16.69 44.20 -10.54
C LYS A 120 -15.88 43.96 -9.25
N ARG A 121 -15.04 42.94 -9.25
CA ARG A 121 -14.12 42.56 -8.18
C ARG A 121 -12.70 42.61 -8.75
N ASP A 122 -11.72 42.62 -7.85
CA ASP A 122 -10.34 42.44 -8.30
C ASP A 122 -10.16 41.01 -8.82
N VAL A 123 -9.29 40.82 -9.82
CA VAL A 123 -9.11 39.53 -10.49
C VAL A 123 -7.67 39.10 -10.34
N ARG A 124 -7.46 37.84 -9.94
CA ARG A 124 -6.15 37.25 -9.74
C ARG A 124 -5.95 36.08 -10.68
N PHE A 125 -4.87 36.12 -11.46
CA PHE A 125 -4.49 35.01 -12.33
C PHE A 125 -3.49 34.11 -11.62
N VAL A 126 -3.74 32.80 -11.67
CA VAL A 126 -2.81 31.79 -11.19
C VAL A 126 -2.51 30.86 -12.35
N ILE A 127 -1.26 30.84 -12.80
CA ILE A 127 -0.80 29.94 -13.87
C ILE A 127 0.07 28.87 -13.22
N SER A 128 -0.35 27.60 -13.29
CA SER A 128 0.48 26.47 -12.88
C SER A 128 1.01 25.70 -14.08
N ILE A 129 2.32 25.47 -14.13
CA ILE A 129 2.99 24.73 -15.20
C ILE A 129 3.63 23.47 -14.61
N GLU A 130 3.11 22.31 -15.00
CA GLU A 130 3.67 20.99 -14.66
C GLU A 130 4.93 20.67 -15.48
N GLN A 131 5.82 19.83 -14.96
CA GLN A 131 7.05 19.37 -15.62
C GLN A 131 7.97 20.52 -16.05
N ALA A 132 8.11 21.55 -15.21
CA ALA A 132 8.85 22.77 -15.55
C ALA A 132 10.33 22.52 -15.89
N ASN A 133 10.91 21.37 -15.55
CA ASN A 133 12.22 20.92 -16.02
C ASN A 133 12.33 20.88 -17.55
N ARG A 134 11.22 20.61 -18.25
CA ARG A 134 11.17 20.61 -19.72
C ARG A 134 11.29 22.00 -20.32
N LEU A 135 10.95 23.06 -19.57
CA LEU A 135 11.16 24.42 -20.03
C LEU A 135 12.65 24.72 -20.20
N LYS A 136 13.52 24.23 -19.30
CA LYS A 136 14.98 24.42 -19.46
C LYS A 136 15.53 23.73 -20.70
N GLU A 137 15.00 22.56 -21.03
CA GLU A 137 15.45 21.78 -22.19
C GLU A 137 14.94 22.36 -23.52
N LYS A 138 13.67 22.78 -23.58
CA LYS A 138 13.02 23.17 -24.83
C LYS A 138 12.92 24.68 -25.04
N LEU A 139 12.74 25.45 -23.97
CA LEU A 139 12.42 26.88 -23.98
C LEU A 139 13.18 27.64 -22.86
N PRO A 140 14.52 27.57 -22.80
CA PRO A 140 15.29 28.14 -21.69
C PRO A 140 15.08 29.65 -21.54
N ASP A 141 14.91 30.36 -22.67
CA ASP A 141 14.70 31.81 -22.70
C ASP A 141 13.35 32.24 -22.12
N SER A 142 12.41 31.32 -21.92
CA SER A 142 11.09 31.61 -21.35
C SER A 142 11.08 31.61 -19.83
N ILE A 143 12.05 30.99 -19.16
CA ILE A 143 12.05 30.86 -17.69
C ILE A 143 12.14 32.24 -17.01
N VAL A 144 13.00 33.13 -17.52
CA VAL A 144 13.18 34.47 -16.96
C VAL A 144 11.89 35.31 -17.09
N PRO A 145 11.30 35.49 -18.28
CA PRO A 145 10.05 36.24 -18.40
C PRO A 145 8.89 35.62 -17.62
N LEU A 146 8.77 34.29 -17.56
CA LEU A 146 7.74 33.62 -16.75
C LEU A 146 7.89 33.93 -15.26
N SER A 147 9.11 33.88 -14.74
CA SER A 147 9.37 34.18 -13.32
C SER A 147 9.14 35.65 -12.95
N ARG A 148 9.14 36.56 -13.94
CA ARG A 148 8.89 37.99 -13.77
C ARG A 148 7.56 38.43 -14.38
N LEU A 149 6.66 37.48 -14.65
CA LEU A 149 5.44 37.77 -15.41
C LEU A 149 4.58 38.83 -14.73
N ASN A 150 4.53 38.83 -13.40
CA ASN A 150 3.86 39.86 -12.59
C ASN A 150 4.42 41.27 -12.87
N GLU A 151 5.74 41.43 -12.82
CA GLU A 151 6.42 42.71 -13.09
C GLU A 151 6.27 43.13 -14.56
N LEU A 152 6.36 42.19 -15.50
CA LEU A 152 6.26 42.49 -16.93
C LEU A 152 4.84 42.86 -17.34
N SER A 153 3.83 42.17 -16.81
CA SER A 153 2.43 42.40 -17.16
C SER A 153 1.79 43.53 -16.37
N GLN A 154 2.28 43.85 -15.16
CA GLN A 154 1.68 44.83 -14.24
C GLN A 154 0.23 44.48 -13.85
N ILE A 155 -0.09 43.19 -13.77
CA ILE A 155 -1.39 42.66 -13.32
C ILE A 155 -1.19 41.73 -12.11
N ASP A 156 -2.24 41.45 -11.34
CA ASP A 156 -2.19 40.47 -10.25
C ASP A 156 -2.14 39.04 -10.83
N ILE A 157 -0.92 38.58 -11.11
CA ILE A 157 -0.64 37.24 -11.64
C ILE A 157 0.44 36.54 -10.83
N THR A 158 0.20 35.26 -10.53
CA THR A 158 1.13 34.35 -9.87
C THR A 158 1.47 33.20 -10.80
N VAL A 159 2.77 32.92 -10.96
CA VAL A 159 3.27 31.78 -11.73
C VAL A 159 3.80 30.71 -10.77
N MET A 160 3.23 29.50 -10.87
CA MET A 160 3.63 28.32 -10.11
C MET A 160 4.30 27.31 -11.05
N LEU A 161 5.60 27.05 -10.85
CA LEU A 161 6.32 26.00 -11.58
C LEU A 161 6.40 24.74 -10.74
N LEU A 162 5.89 23.62 -11.27
CA LEU A 162 5.96 22.32 -10.63
C LEU A 162 7.00 21.46 -11.34
N SER A 163 7.97 20.91 -10.60
CA SER A 163 9.00 20.05 -11.19
C SER A 163 9.53 18.98 -10.23
N GLN A 164 10.03 17.89 -10.85
CA GLN A 164 10.78 16.83 -10.19
C GLN A 164 12.27 17.16 -10.00
N THR A 165 12.77 18.23 -10.62
CA THR A 165 14.17 18.69 -10.43
C THR A 165 14.20 19.89 -9.49
N GLN A 166 15.30 20.09 -8.80
CA GLN A 166 15.43 21.23 -7.89
C GLN A 166 15.52 22.55 -8.67
N TRP A 167 15.07 23.64 -8.07
CA TRP A 167 15.16 24.96 -8.70
C TRP A 167 16.61 25.32 -9.07
N GLN A 168 17.59 24.92 -8.24
CA GLN A 168 19.01 25.15 -8.51
C GLN A 168 19.48 24.57 -9.86
N ASP A 169 18.89 23.44 -10.27
CA ASP A 169 19.21 22.79 -11.54
C ASP A 169 18.44 23.37 -12.72
N ILE A 170 17.36 24.12 -12.49
CA ILE A 170 16.59 24.79 -13.55
C ILE A 170 17.01 26.25 -13.72
N LYS A 171 17.42 26.90 -12.63
CA LYS A 171 17.61 28.35 -12.53
C LYS A 171 18.51 28.87 -13.66
N PRO A 172 18.12 29.98 -14.32
CA PRO A 172 18.97 30.66 -15.30
C PRO A 172 20.28 31.15 -14.69
N PRO A 173 21.36 31.28 -15.47
CA PRO A 173 22.63 31.81 -14.97
C PRO A 173 22.47 33.26 -14.46
N LEU A 174 23.12 33.58 -13.34
CA LEU A 174 23.35 34.93 -12.78
C LEU A 174 22.10 35.82 -12.65
N GLY A 175 21.35 35.69 -11.56
CA GLY A 175 20.42 36.73 -11.04
C GLY A 175 19.29 37.21 -11.96
N ALA A 176 19.14 36.65 -13.16
CA ALA A 176 18.17 37.10 -14.16
C ALA A 176 16.73 36.81 -13.77
N SER A 177 16.52 35.82 -12.89
CA SER A 177 15.22 35.41 -12.35
C SER A 177 15.19 35.66 -10.84
N PRO A 178 14.07 36.19 -10.30
CA PRO A 178 13.89 36.35 -8.85
C PRO A 178 13.91 34.98 -8.15
N GLU A 179 14.27 34.98 -6.87
CA GLU A 179 14.15 33.76 -6.07
C GLU A 179 12.65 33.43 -5.86
N PRO A 180 12.21 32.20 -6.17
CA PRO A 180 10.84 31.80 -5.95
C PRO A 180 10.53 31.67 -4.46
N TYR A 181 9.26 31.79 -4.11
CA TYR A 181 8.76 31.13 -2.92
C TYR A 181 8.83 29.62 -3.14
N TYR A 182 9.70 28.96 -2.39
CA TYR A 182 10.04 27.56 -2.61
C TYR A 182 9.20 26.65 -1.70
N ILE A 183 8.41 25.77 -2.32
CA ILE A 183 7.61 24.76 -1.61
C ILE A 183 8.27 23.40 -1.87
N ASP A 184 8.79 22.81 -0.80
CA ASP A 184 9.31 21.44 -0.82
C ASP A 184 8.20 20.47 -0.41
N VAL A 185 7.66 19.75 -1.40
CA VAL A 185 6.63 18.74 -1.15
C VAL A 185 7.34 17.53 -0.55
N LYS A 186 7.23 17.43 0.77
CA LYS A 186 7.82 16.31 1.50
C LYS A 186 7.32 14.99 0.90
N PRO A 187 8.23 14.04 0.60
CA PRO A 187 7.85 12.67 0.30
C PRO A 187 6.87 12.18 1.35
N LEU A 188 5.79 11.52 0.93
CA LEU A 188 4.83 10.91 1.85
C LEU A 188 5.56 10.05 2.89
N THR A 189 5.78 10.57 4.09
CA THR A 189 6.52 9.86 5.13
C THR A 189 5.63 8.77 5.72
N LYS A 190 5.90 7.51 5.35
CA LYS A 190 5.61 6.24 6.04
C LYS A 190 4.19 5.96 6.57
N SER A 191 3.20 6.81 6.34
CA SER A 191 1.78 6.47 6.47
C SER A 191 1.15 6.09 5.12
N GLY A 192 1.86 6.31 3.99
CA GLY A 192 1.36 6.09 2.63
C GLY A 192 1.97 4.92 1.83
N ASP A 193 3.02 4.25 2.34
CA ASP A 193 3.69 3.17 1.60
C ASP A 193 2.94 1.84 1.67
N MET A 194 2.10 1.67 2.69
CA MET A 194 1.34 0.45 2.96
C MET A 194 0.00 0.86 3.56
N VAL A 195 -1.09 0.63 2.82
CA VAL A 195 -2.45 0.94 3.27
C VAL A 195 -3.13 -0.37 3.63
N TYR A 196 -3.48 -0.52 4.90
CA TYR A 196 -4.23 -1.66 5.41
C TYR A 196 -5.69 -1.26 5.63
N PHE A 197 -6.63 -2.04 5.10
CA PHE A 197 -8.05 -1.87 5.37
C PHE A 197 -8.78 -3.21 5.31
N GLU A 198 -9.90 -3.32 6.02
CA GLU A 198 -10.67 -4.55 6.14
C GLU A 198 -12.05 -4.37 5.50
N VAL A 199 -12.39 -5.22 4.54
CA VAL A 199 -13.70 -5.22 3.86
C VAL A 199 -14.34 -6.57 4.07
N MET A 200 -15.53 -6.60 4.69
CA MET A 200 -16.29 -7.83 4.98
C MET A 200 -15.47 -8.90 5.73
N GLY A 201 -14.63 -8.50 6.69
CA GLY A 201 -13.80 -9.43 7.46
C GLY A 201 -12.55 -9.92 6.72
N GLN A 202 -12.31 -9.47 5.48
CA GLN A 202 -11.10 -9.77 4.74
C GLN A 202 -10.09 -8.60 4.83
N PRO A 203 -8.87 -8.87 5.31
CA PRO A 203 -7.82 -7.86 5.38
C PRO A 203 -7.18 -7.64 4.01
N PHE A 204 -7.13 -6.39 3.56
CA PHE A 204 -6.43 -5.94 2.36
C PHE A 204 -5.22 -5.08 2.75
N LEU A 205 -4.06 -5.39 2.18
CA LEU A 205 -2.82 -4.62 2.35
C LEU A 205 -2.30 -4.18 0.98
N ILE A 206 -2.41 -2.89 0.66
CA ILE A 206 -1.92 -2.30 -0.58
C ILE A 206 -0.52 -1.73 -0.35
N LEU A 207 0.45 -2.15 -1.16
CA LEU A 207 1.83 -1.64 -1.12
C LEU A 207 2.08 -0.65 -2.25
N GLY A 208 2.44 0.59 -1.92
CA GLY A 208 2.62 1.68 -2.89
C GLY A 208 4.01 1.79 -3.52
N SER A 209 4.98 0.93 -3.11
CA SER A 209 6.39 1.06 -3.52
C SER A 209 6.98 -0.26 -4.01
N LEU A 210 7.63 -0.24 -5.18
CA LEU A 210 8.31 -1.39 -5.77
C LEU A 210 9.34 -2.00 -4.81
N LYS A 211 10.10 -1.16 -4.10
CA LYS A 211 11.09 -1.60 -3.11
C LYS A 211 10.44 -2.37 -1.95
N ARG A 212 9.24 -1.97 -1.53
CA ARG A 212 8.47 -2.66 -0.48
C ARG A 212 7.89 -3.96 -0.98
N THR A 213 7.39 -4.00 -2.22
CA THR A 213 6.95 -5.22 -2.88
C THR A 213 8.11 -6.22 -2.93
N THR A 214 9.30 -5.84 -3.38
CA THR A 214 10.49 -6.71 -3.40
C THR A 214 10.96 -7.09 -1.99
N ASP A 215 10.94 -6.17 -1.03
CA ASP A 215 11.35 -6.47 0.35
C ASP A 215 10.38 -7.43 1.07
N LEU A 216 9.06 -7.31 0.85
CA LEU A 216 8.04 -8.19 1.45
C LEU A 216 7.90 -9.51 0.68
N PHE A 217 7.75 -9.47 -0.64
CA PHE A 217 7.42 -10.63 -1.47
C PHE A 217 8.64 -11.39 -1.99
N ASP A 218 9.82 -10.78 -2.12
CA ASP A 218 11.03 -11.51 -2.54
C ASP A 218 11.98 -11.76 -1.37
N LYS A 219 12.47 -10.70 -0.69
CA LYS A 219 13.48 -10.84 0.36
C LYS A 219 12.96 -11.43 1.65
N ARG A 220 11.68 -11.19 1.95
CA ARG A 220 11.00 -11.71 3.16
C ARG A 220 9.83 -12.62 2.82
N SER A 221 9.80 -13.18 1.61
CA SER A 221 8.79 -14.13 1.16
C SER A 221 8.63 -15.30 2.15
N ASN A 222 9.75 -15.87 2.60
CA ASN A 222 9.81 -16.93 3.60
C ASN A 222 9.20 -16.57 4.97
N LYS A 223 8.93 -15.28 5.22
CA LYS A 223 8.40 -14.75 6.50
C LYS A 223 6.94 -14.29 6.42
N TYR A 224 6.43 -13.93 5.23
CA TYR A 224 5.12 -13.28 5.06
C TYR A 224 4.28 -13.84 3.91
N SER A 225 4.87 -14.54 2.94
CA SER A 225 4.08 -15.27 1.97
C SER A 225 3.43 -16.43 2.71
N ASP A 226 2.10 -16.38 2.83
CA ASP A 226 1.30 -17.57 3.05
C ASP A 226 1.46 -18.48 1.84
N ARG A 227 2.60 -19.17 1.78
CA ARG A 227 2.67 -20.43 1.04
C ARG A 227 1.69 -21.35 1.74
N PRO A 228 0.81 -22.06 1.00
CA PRO A 228 0.20 -23.24 1.56
C PRO A 228 1.34 -24.10 2.07
N ARG A 229 1.47 -24.22 3.38
CA ARG A 229 2.28 -25.28 3.95
C ARG A 229 1.62 -26.55 3.47
N PHE A 230 2.35 -27.37 2.73
CA PHE A 230 2.01 -28.77 2.54
C PHE A 230 2.60 -29.48 3.75
N PRO A 231 1.83 -29.67 4.85
CA PRO A 231 2.39 -30.18 6.10
C PRO A 231 3.03 -31.56 5.87
N MET A 232 2.42 -32.34 4.99
CA MET A 232 2.91 -33.67 4.61
C MET A 232 4.24 -33.70 3.84
N LEU A 233 4.69 -32.64 3.15
CA LEU A 233 5.83 -32.78 2.21
C LEU A 233 7.19 -32.57 2.89
N ILE A 234 7.32 -31.58 3.77
CA ILE A 234 8.59 -31.21 4.42
C ILE A 234 8.76 -31.93 5.77
N GLU A 235 7.65 -32.12 6.50
CA GLU A 235 7.68 -32.65 7.86
C GLU A 235 7.92 -34.17 7.85
N MET A 236 7.39 -34.87 6.84
CA MET A 236 7.69 -36.29 6.59
C MET A 236 9.16 -36.51 6.21
N THR A 237 9.82 -35.59 5.49
CA THR A 237 11.24 -35.75 5.14
C THR A 237 12.15 -35.66 6.37
N ILE A 238 11.80 -34.80 7.34
CA ILE A 238 12.56 -34.65 8.59
C ILE A 238 12.39 -35.90 9.47
N LEU A 239 11.16 -36.39 9.60
CA LEU A 239 10.86 -37.56 10.43
C LEU A 239 11.31 -38.89 9.80
N GLN A 240 11.61 -38.91 8.49
CA GLN A 240 12.11 -40.08 7.77
C GLN A 240 13.62 -40.03 7.47
N ASP A 241 14.38 -39.07 8.02
CA ASP A 241 15.84 -39.06 7.83
C ASP A 241 16.50 -40.17 8.69
N PRO A 242 17.09 -41.21 8.07
CA PRO A 242 17.72 -42.30 8.82
C PRO A 242 18.96 -41.85 9.63
N LYS A 243 19.51 -40.66 9.36
CA LYS A 243 20.60 -40.08 10.15
C LYS A 243 20.12 -39.54 11.50
N VAL A 244 18.85 -39.11 11.56
CA VAL A 244 18.23 -38.55 12.77
C VAL A 244 17.44 -39.63 13.50
N TYR A 245 16.71 -40.45 12.74
CA TYR A 245 15.85 -41.52 13.25
C TYR A 245 16.25 -42.85 12.60
N PRO A 246 17.09 -43.69 13.23
CA PRO A 246 17.43 -45.01 12.71
C PRO A 246 16.18 -45.87 12.47
N ASP A 247 16.10 -46.60 11.36
CA ASP A 247 14.92 -47.39 10.96
C ASP A 247 13.59 -46.61 11.08
N PRO A 248 13.43 -45.47 10.39
CA PRO A 248 12.30 -44.56 10.61
C PRO A 248 10.94 -45.12 10.16
N GLU A 249 10.95 -46.17 9.33
CA GLU A 249 9.73 -46.85 8.87
C GLU A 249 9.14 -47.81 9.93
N HIS A 250 9.89 -48.13 10.98
CA HIS A 250 9.46 -49.04 12.04
C HIS A 250 8.96 -48.28 13.27
N PHE A 251 7.80 -48.70 13.78
CA PHE A 251 7.26 -48.20 15.05
C PHE A 251 8.08 -48.76 16.23
N ILE A 252 9.03 -47.97 16.71
CA ILE A 252 9.94 -48.31 17.81
C ILE A 252 9.87 -47.19 18.86
N PRO A 253 8.94 -47.28 19.84
CA PRO A 253 8.82 -46.28 20.91
C PRO A 253 10.08 -46.12 21.74
N GLU A 254 10.82 -47.21 21.94
CA GLU A 254 12.04 -47.26 22.75
C GLU A 254 13.16 -46.39 22.17
N ARG A 255 13.07 -45.97 20.89
CA ARG A 255 14.05 -45.06 20.29
C ARG A 255 14.16 -43.73 21.02
N PHE A 256 13.11 -43.32 21.73
CA PHE A 256 13.07 -42.06 22.46
C PHE A 256 13.49 -42.24 23.94
N LEU A 257 13.93 -43.44 24.32
CA LEU A 257 14.24 -43.81 25.69
C LEU A 257 15.69 -44.26 25.86
N LYS A 258 16.34 -43.76 26.90
CA LYS A 258 17.67 -44.16 27.37
C LYS A 258 17.58 -44.42 28.87
N ASP A 259 17.88 -45.66 29.28
CA ASP A 259 17.76 -46.13 30.67
C ASP A 259 16.36 -45.90 31.29
N GLY A 260 15.30 -45.98 30.48
CA GLY A 260 13.92 -45.79 30.92
C GLY A 260 13.50 -44.32 31.09
N GLN A 261 14.38 -43.36 30.77
CA GLN A 261 14.07 -41.94 30.71
C GLN A 261 14.11 -41.44 29.27
N LEU A 262 13.56 -40.25 29.01
CA LEU A 262 13.64 -39.63 27.70
C LEU A 262 15.10 -39.38 27.31
N ASP A 263 15.49 -39.82 26.12
CA ASP A 263 16.83 -39.60 25.60
C ASP A 263 16.97 -38.16 25.08
N PRO A 264 17.80 -37.29 25.71
CA PRO A 264 17.99 -35.92 25.25
C PRO A 264 18.78 -35.84 23.93
N ASP A 265 19.47 -36.91 23.54
CA ASP A 265 20.27 -36.95 22.32
C ASP A 265 19.40 -37.19 21.07
N VAL A 266 18.13 -37.60 21.26
CA VAL A 266 17.19 -37.85 20.17
C VAL A 266 16.32 -36.62 19.95
N GLN A 267 16.25 -36.17 18.70
CA GLN A 267 15.47 -34.99 18.35
C GLN A 267 13.98 -35.19 18.61
N ASP A 268 13.38 -34.25 19.33
CA ASP A 268 11.94 -34.23 19.60
C ASP A 268 11.14 -34.10 18.29
N PRO A 269 10.27 -35.08 17.96
CA PRO A 269 9.50 -35.08 16.72
C PRO A 269 8.44 -33.96 16.67
N THR A 270 8.09 -33.35 17.81
CA THR A 270 7.13 -32.24 17.87
C THR A 270 7.58 -31.03 17.05
N VAL A 271 8.90 -30.84 16.88
CA VAL A 271 9.49 -29.76 16.08
C VAL A 271 9.14 -29.90 14.60
N ALA A 272 9.07 -31.13 14.10
CA ALA A 272 8.64 -31.40 12.73
C ALA A 272 7.11 -31.38 12.63
N PHE A 273 6.41 -32.01 13.59
CA PHE A 273 4.96 -32.19 13.53
C PHE A 273 4.15 -30.90 13.75
N PHE A 274 4.51 -30.10 14.75
CA PHE A 274 3.85 -28.82 15.03
C PHE A 274 4.54 -27.63 14.33
N GLY A 275 5.67 -27.89 13.66
CA GLY A 275 6.50 -26.89 13.02
C GLY A 275 7.35 -26.08 14.01
N PHE A 276 8.02 -25.04 13.49
CA PHE A 276 8.98 -24.24 14.23
C PHE A 276 8.89 -22.75 13.85
N GLY A 277 9.41 -21.88 14.73
CA GLY A 277 9.45 -20.43 14.52
C GLY A 277 8.11 -19.73 14.73
N ARG A 278 7.91 -18.57 14.07
CA ARG A 278 6.75 -17.69 14.29
C ARG A 278 5.39 -18.27 13.86
N ARG A 279 5.37 -19.41 13.16
CA ARG A 279 4.17 -20.10 12.67
C ARG A 279 4.02 -21.51 13.26
N ILE A 280 4.70 -21.79 14.38
CA ILE A 280 4.49 -23.02 15.14
C ILE A 280 3.00 -23.16 15.51
N CYS A 281 2.47 -24.38 15.44
CA CYS A 281 1.07 -24.66 15.71
C CYS A 281 0.65 -24.06 17.06
N PRO A 282 -0.31 -23.11 17.10
CA PRO A 282 -0.79 -22.53 18.34
C PRO A 282 -1.57 -23.55 19.17
N GLY A 283 -2.16 -24.56 18.52
CA GLY A 283 -2.95 -25.62 19.15
C GLY A 283 -2.15 -26.77 19.75
N ARG A 284 -0.80 -26.79 19.65
CA ARG A 284 0.03 -27.93 20.10
C ARG A 284 -0.23 -28.34 21.55
N TYR A 285 -0.35 -27.38 22.46
CA TYR A 285 -0.59 -27.65 23.87
C TYR A 285 -1.97 -28.29 24.13
N ILE A 286 -2.99 -27.80 23.40
CA ILE A 286 -4.33 -28.37 23.46
C ILE A 286 -4.33 -29.78 22.86
N SER A 287 -3.68 -29.96 21.70
CA SER A 287 -3.57 -31.26 21.03
C SER A 287 -2.87 -32.31 21.89
N ASP A 288 -1.71 -31.99 22.44
CA ASP A 288 -0.92 -32.93 23.27
C ASP A 288 -1.69 -33.33 24.53
N THR A 289 -2.26 -32.35 25.23
CA THR A 289 -3.03 -32.59 26.45
C THR A 289 -4.29 -33.41 26.17
N SER A 290 -5.05 -33.03 25.14
CA SER A 290 -6.30 -33.72 24.79
C SER A 290 -6.05 -35.14 24.29
N LEU A 291 -5.01 -35.36 23.47
CA LEU A 291 -4.65 -36.68 22.97
C LEU A 291 -4.19 -37.57 24.14
N PHE A 292 -3.32 -37.06 25.00
CA PHE A 292 -2.86 -37.78 26.19
C PHE A 292 -4.03 -38.16 27.09
N MET A 293 -4.90 -37.21 27.42
CA MET A 293 -6.07 -37.46 28.27
C MET A 293 -7.04 -38.45 27.63
N THR A 294 -7.25 -38.35 26.31
CA THR A 294 -8.13 -39.28 25.59
C THR A 294 -7.58 -40.69 25.61
N VAL A 295 -6.30 -40.87 25.24
CA VAL A 295 -5.65 -42.18 25.23
C VAL A 295 -5.57 -42.76 26.63
N ALA A 296 -5.17 -41.97 27.63
CA ALA A 296 -5.12 -42.42 29.01
C ALA A 296 -6.50 -42.83 29.53
N SER A 297 -7.54 -42.05 29.26
CA SER A 297 -8.91 -42.37 29.69
C SER A 297 -9.41 -43.65 29.01
N VAL A 298 -9.25 -43.78 27.69
CA VAL A 298 -9.64 -44.99 26.94
C VAL A 298 -8.88 -46.21 27.45
N LEU A 299 -7.55 -46.11 27.58
CA LEU A 299 -6.70 -47.19 28.08
C LEU A 299 -6.83 -47.40 29.59
N THR A 300 -7.57 -46.60 30.34
CA THR A 300 -7.84 -46.88 31.75
C THR A 300 -9.03 -47.83 31.88
N VAL A 301 -10.08 -47.64 31.07
CA VAL A 301 -11.35 -48.38 31.21
C VAL A 301 -11.59 -49.43 30.14
N PHE A 302 -10.93 -49.36 28.98
CA PHE A 302 -11.14 -50.28 27.86
C PHE A 302 -9.89 -51.06 27.48
N ASP A 303 -10.12 -52.28 27.01
CA ASP A 303 -9.19 -53.06 26.20
C ASP A 303 -9.56 -52.89 24.73
N VAL A 304 -8.59 -52.40 23.94
CA VAL A 304 -8.71 -52.24 22.49
C VAL A 304 -8.00 -53.42 21.85
N VAL A 305 -8.78 -54.39 21.36
CA VAL A 305 -8.26 -55.64 20.80
C VAL A 305 -8.68 -55.82 19.35
N PRO A 306 -7.88 -56.52 18.52
CA PRO A 306 -8.24 -56.79 17.14
C PRO A 306 -9.54 -57.59 17.04
N GLU A 307 -10.21 -57.42 15.90
CA GLU A 307 -11.30 -58.29 15.47
C GLU A 307 -10.79 -59.72 15.33
N VAL A 308 -11.66 -60.71 15.54
CA VAL A 308 -11.29 -62.12 15.36
C VAL A 308 -11.97 -62.63 14.09
N ARG A 309 -11.19 -63.28 13.23
CA ARG A 309 -11.68 -63.95 12.02
C ARG A 309 -12.49 -65.19 12.40
N GLU A 310 -13.22 -65.74 11.43
CA GLU A 310 -13.95 -67.01 11.61
C GLU A 310 -13.06 -68.18 12.02
N ASP A 311 -11.76 -68.12 11.71
CA ASP A 311 -10.73 -69.11 12.09
C ASP A 311 -10.18 -68.94 13.53
N GLY A 312 -10.73 -68.02 14.31
CA GLY A 312 -10.31 -67.73 15.69
C GLY A 312 -9.03 -66.90 15.81
N LYS A 313 -8.40 -66.48 14.71
CA LYS A 313 -7.17 -65.68 14.73
C LYS A 313 -7.47 -64.17 14.69
N PRO A 314 -6.61 -63.34 15.32
CA PRO A 314 -6.69 -61.89 15.19
C PRO A 314 -6.60 -61.43 13.73
N VAL A 315 -7.47 -60.51 13.33
CA VAL A 315 -7.30 -59.75 12.10
C VAL A 315 -6.08 -58.85 12.26
N VAL A 316 -5.06 -59.06 11.44
CA VAL A 316 -3.92 -58.15 11.35
C VAL A 316 -4.41 -56.83 10.78
N VAL A 317 -4.37 -55.76 11.58
CA VAL A 317 -4.74 -54.41 11.15
C VAL A 317 -3.54 -53.81 10.41
N LYS A 318 -3.70 -53.56 9.11
CA LYS A 318 -2.73 -52.78 8.33
C LYS A 318 -3.23 -51.34 8.26
N PRO A 319 -2.42 -50.34 8.66
CA PRO A 319 -2.82 -48.95 8.57
C PRO A 319 -2.86 -48.54 7.09
N GLU A 320 -4.05 -48.17 6.62
CA GLU A 320 -4.26 -47.61 5.29
C GLU A 320 -4.74 -46.17 5.46
N PHE A 321 -4.22 -45.25 4.63
CA PHE A 321 -4.48 -43.82 4.76
C PHE A 321 -5.17 -43.27 3.50
N GLY A 322 -6.12 -42.35 3.69
CA GLY A 322 -6.75 -41.62 2.60
C GLY A 322 -5.83 -40.56 1.99
N GLY A 323 -6.05 -40.20 0.72
CA GLY A 323 -5.24 -39.21 -0.02
C GLY A 323 -5.67 -37.75 0.14
N ASP A 324 -6.28 -37.39 1.27
CA ASP A 324 -6.77 -36.02 1.53
C ASP A 324 -5.68 -35.14 2.19
N VAL A 325 -5.96 -33.85 2.38
CA VAL A 325 -5.07 -32.86 3.00
C VAL A 325 -4.57 -33.29 4.39
N PHE A 326 -5.35 -34.11 5.10
CA PHE A 326 -4.94 -34.79 6.33
C PHE A 326 -4.79 -36.29 6.08
N SER A 327 -3.69 -36.87 6.56
CA SER A 327 -3.49 -38.32 6.56
C SER A 327 -4.45 -38.98 7.56
N ARG A 328 -5.65 -39.30 7.09
CA ARG A 328 -6.69 -39.97 7.88
C ARG A 328 -6.59 -41.46 7.64
N LEU A 329 -6.56 -42.23 8.73
CA LEU A 329 -6.72 -43.69 8.66
C LEU A 329 -8.07 -44.02 8.03
N LEU A 330 -8.07 -44.95 7.07
CA LEU A 330 -9.29 -45.54 6.54
C LEU A 330 -9.99 -46.34 7.65
N PRO A 331 -11.33 -46.45 7.62
CA PRO A 331 -12.06 -47.20 8.63
C PRO A 331 -11.56 -48.64 8.77
N PHE A 332 -11.22 -49.05 9.99
CA PHE A 332 -10.83 -50.42 10.33
C PHE A 332 -11.69 -50.95 11.49
N LYS A 333 -11.78 -52.27 11.61
CA LYS A 333 -12.54 -52.92 12.68
C LYS A 333 -11.66 -53.22 13.88
N ALA A 334 -12.16 -52.89 15.07
CA ALA A 334 -11.57 -53.25 16.35
C ALA A 334 -12.69 -53.56 17.35
N ARG A 335 -12.39 -54.40 18.35
CA ARG A 335 -13.29 -54.68 19.46
C ARG A 335 -12.82 -53.90 20.67
N ILE A 336 -13.67 -53.02 21.16
CA ILE A 336 -13.44 -52.22 22.36
C ILE A 336 -14.29 -52.82 23.47
N LYS A 337 -13.66 -53.30 24.53
CA LYS A 337 -14.35 -53.99 25.64
C LYS A 337 -13.94 -53.36 26.97
N PRO A 338 -14.86 -53.17 27.93
CA PRO A 338 -14.48 -52.75 29.27
C PRO A 338 -13.46 -53.72 29.87
N ARG A 339 -12.41 -53.20 30.48
CA ARG A 339 -11.29 -54.00 31.02
C ARG A 339 -11.68 -54.79 32.26
N SER A 340 -12.60 -54.26 33.07
CA SER A 340 -13.02 -54.90 34.31
C SER A 340 -14.47 -54.55 34.66
N LYS A 341 -15.03 -55.22 35.68
CA LYS A 341 -16.38 -54.93 36.18
C LYS A 341 -16.47 -53.53 36.78
N GLU A 342 -15.41 -53.11 37.47
CA GLU A 342 -15.29 -51.77 38.05
C GLU A 342 -15.28 -50.69 36.96
N ALA A 343 -14.64 -50.96 35.81
CA ALA A 343 -14.67 -50.07 34.67
C ALA A 343 -16.08 -49.94 34.07
N VAL A 344 -16.86 -51.03 34.02
CA VAL A 344 -18.27 -50.99 33.59
C VAL A 344 -19.09 -50.10 34.51
N GLU A 345 -18.94 -50.27 35.83
CA GLU A 345 -19.64 -49.43 36.82
C GLU A 345 -19.25 -47.95 36.70
N LEU A 346 -17.96 -47.65 36.52
CA LEU A 346 -17.47 -46.29 36.32
C LEU A 346 -18.08 -45.62 35.08
N ILE A 347 -18.17 -46.36 33.96
CA ILE A 347 -18.76 -45.88 32.71
C ILE A 347 -20.26 -45.58 32.91
N LEU A 348 -21.02 -46.53 33.47
CA LEU A 348 -22.47 -46.39 33.68
C LEU A 348 -22.83 -45.27 34.66
N ASN A 349 -21.99 -45.06 35.70
CA ASN A 349 -22.21 -43.98 36.68
C ASN A 349 -21.88 -42.58 36.14
N SER A 350 -21.16 -42.47 35.01
CA SER A 350 -20.81 -41.19 34.39
C SER A 350 -21.94 -40.57 33.56
N GLU A 351 -22.99 -41.34 33.20
CA GLU A 351 -24.14 -40.88 32.41
C GLU A 351 -25.15 -40.03 33.21
N VAL A 352 -24.98 -39.86 34.53
CA VAL A 352 -25.95 -39.16 35.42
C VAL A 352 -25.75 -37.63 35.48
N LEU A 353 -24.77 -37.07 34.74
CA LEU A 353 -24.47 -35.62 34.74
C LEU A 353 -24.67 -34.92 33.39
N GLY A 354 -25.50 -35.49 32.50
CA GLY A 354 -25.89 -34.88 31.21
C GLY A 354 -27.23 -34.16 31.29
#